data_AF-A0A2H0YZS0-F1
#
_entry.id   AF-A0A2H0YZS0-F1
#
_cell.length_a   1.000
_cell.length_b   1.000
_cell.length_c   1.000
_cell.angle_alpha   90.00
_cell.angle_beta   90.00
_cell.angle_gamma   90.00
#
_symmetry.space_group_name_H-M   'P 1'
#
loop_
_entity.id
_entity.type
_entity.pdbx_description
1 polymer ?
#
loop_
_entity_poly.entity_id
_entity_poly.type
_entity_poly.pdbx_seq_one_letter_code
_entity_poly.pdbx_strand_id
1 'polypeptide(L)' 'GDKVITLSGIHGTVDTVEDKTILLKVSDNVKMKFEKSAIGVVTQAKEGN' A
#
# COMPACT_ATOMS: atom_id res chain seq x y z
N GLY A 1 1.50 0.83 9.82
CA GLY A 1 1.03 0.45 8.49
C GLY A 1 2.23 0.13 7.65
N ASP A 2 2.09 -0.83 6.74
CA ASP A 2 3.17 -1.27 5.87
C ASP A 2 3.46 -0.19 4.82
N LYS A 3 4.74 0.13 4.61
CA LYS A 3 5.15 1.11 3.60
C LYS A 3 5.32 0.41 2.26
N VAL A 4 4.70 0.95 1.23
CA VAL A 4 4.70 0.36 -0.11
C VAL A 4 5.03 1.40 -1.17
N ILE A 5 5.61 0.92 -2.25
CA ILE A 5 5.84 1.66 -3.48
C ILE A 5 5.05 0.97 -4.59
N THR A 6 4.15 1.71 -5.24
CA THR A 6 3.43 1.19 -6.41
C THR A 6 4.34 1.14 -7.63
N LEU A 7 3.95 0.37 -8.66
CA LEU A 7 4.74 0.22 -9.88
C LEU A 7 5.04 1.56 -10.60
N SER A 8 4.22 2.58 -10.38
CA SER A 8 4.40 3.93 -10.95
C SER A 8 5.22 4.88 -10.05
N GLY A 9 5.88 4.37 -9.01
CA GLY A 9 6.72 5.16 -8.10
C GLY A 9 5.95 5.93 -7.03
N ILE A 10 4.69 5.56 -6.74
CA ILE A 10 3.90 6.22 -5.70
C ILE A 10 4.27 5.60 -4.34
N HIS A 11 4.71 6.45 -3.42
CA HIS A 11 5.00 6.05 -2.05
C HIS A 11 3.74 6.21 -1.20
N GLY A 12 3.35 5.15 -0.51
CA GLY A 12 2.17 5.15 0.33
C GLY A 12 2.31 4.20 1.51
N THR A 13 1.31 4.24 2.39
CA THR A 13 1.19 3.30 3.50
C THR A 13 -0.10 2.51 3.36
N VAL A 14 -0.05 1.21 3.61
CA VAL A 14 -1.22 0.35 3.63
C VAL A 14 -2.12 0.72 4.80
N ASP A 15 -3.36 1.05 4.49
CA ASP A 15 -4.42 1.39 5.45
C ASP A 15 -5.36 0.19 5.66
N THR A 16 -5.79 -0.46 4.58
CA THR A 16 -6.66 -1.65 4.65
C THR A 16 -6.36 -2.58 3.49
N VAL A 17 -6.33 -3.89 3.76
CA VAL A 17 -6.17 -4.92 2.72
C VAL A 17 -7.50 -5.64 2.57
N GLU A 18 -8.04 -5.65 1.36
CA GLU A 18 -9.20 -6.46 0.98
C GLU A 18 -8.73 -7.65 0.12
N ASP A 19 -9.66 -8.45 -0.43
CA ASP A 19 -9.32 -9.67 -1.16
C ASP A 19 -8.54 -9.41 -2.46
N LYS A 20 -9.00 -8.45 -3.27
CA LYS A 20 -8.37 -8.11 -4.57
C LYS A 20 -7.65 -6.77 -4.55
N THR A 21 -8.09 -5.88 -3.67
CA THR A 21 -7.66 -4.49 -3.63
C THR A 21 -7.06 -4.13 -2.27
N ILE A 22 -6.28 -3.05 -2.25
CA ILE A 22 -5.67 -2.48 -1.06
C ILE A 22 -5.99 -0.99 -1.03
N LEU A 23 -6.39 -0.50 0.13
CA LEU A 23 -6.50 0.92 0.43
C LEU A 23 -5.13 1.43 0.88
N LEU A 24 -4.56 2.35 0.11
CA LEU A 24 -3.32 3.04 0.44
C LEU A 24 -3.61 4.46 0.87
N LYS A 25 -2.99 4.88 1.97
CA LYS A 25 -2.89 6.28 2.36
C LYS A 25 -1.61 6.87 1.75
N VAL A 26 -1.77 7.85 0.87
CA VAL A 26 -0.65 8.56 0.20
C VAL A 26 -0.37 9.92 0.83
N SER A 27 -1.35 10.54 1.47
CA SER A 27 -1.19 11.79 2.23
C SER A 27 -2.25 11.87 3.32
N ASP A 28 -2.17 12.89 4.18
CA ASP A 28 -3.19 13.12 5.21
C ASP A 28 -4.55 13.37 4.57
N ASN A 29 -5.53 12.54 4.96
CA ASN A 29 -6.87 12.44 4.39
C ASN A 29 -6.98 11.97 2.92
N VAL A 30 -5.88 11.58 2.27
CA VAL A 30 -5.92 11.03 0.91
C VAL A 30 -5.72 9.52 0.94
N LYS A 31 -6.82 8.79 0.77
CA LYS A 31 -6.85 7.33 0.64
C LYS A 31 -7.21 6.97 -0.80
N MET A 32 -6.48 6.02 -1.38
CA MET A 32 -6.65 5.56 -2.75
C MET A 32 -6.71 4.05 -2.77
N LYS A 33 -7.64 3.49 -3.56
CA LYS A 33 -7.83 2.05 -3.70
C LYS A 33 -7.08 1.57 -4.93
N PHE A 34 -6.19 0.60 -4.73
CA PHE A 34 -5.39 0.00 -5.79
C PHE A 34 -5.61 -1.51 -5.83
N GLU A 35 -5.46 -2.10 -7.01
CA GLU A 35 -5.37 -3.56 -7.13
C GLU A 35 -4.07 -4.05 -6.49
N LYS A 36 -4.10 -5.26 -5.90
CA LYS A 36 -2.89 -5.90 -5.35
C LYS A 36 -1.78 -6.03 -6.38
N SER A 37 -2.14 -6.25 -7.65
CA SER A 37 -1.22 -6.34 -8.78
C SER A 37 -0.49 -5.03 -9.09
N ALA A 38 -1.00 -3.88 -8.62
CA ALA A 38 -0.39 -2.57 -8.86
C ALA A 38 0.67 -2.20 -7.80
N ILE A 39 0.82 -2.99 -6.73
CA ILE A 39 1.81 -2.79 -5.69
C ILE A 39 3.11 -3.49 -6.11
N GLY A 40 4.18 -2.71 -6.33
CA GLY A 40 5.43 -3.23 -6.87
C GLY A 40 6.38 -3.73 -5.79
N VAL A 41 6.58 -2.94 -4.74
CA VAL A 41 7.54 -3.25 -3.67
C VAL A 41 6.93 -2.93 -2.31
N VAL A 42 6.92 -3.90 -1.41
CA VAL A 42 6.58 -3.70 0.01
C VAL A 42 7.89 -3.49 0.76
N THR A 43 8.14 -2.25 1.17
CA THR A 43 9.42 -1.84 1.79
C THR A 43 9.49 -2.15 3.29
N GLN A 44 8.34 -2.25 3.94
CA GLN A 44 8.21 -2.82 5.28
C GLN A 44 6.94 -3.64 5.28
N ALA A 45 7.03 -4.92 4.96
CA ALA A 45 6.07 -5.87 5.50
C ALA A 45 6.48 -6.00 6.96
N LYS A 46 5.57 -5.77 7.90
CA LYS A 46 5.84 -6.10 9.29
C LYS A 46 6.14 -7.62 9.37
N GLU A 47 7.42 -8.00 9.31
CA GLU A 47 7.88 -9.30 9.76
C GLU A 47 7.51 -9.38 11.23
N GLY A 48 6.55 -10.26 11.54
CA GLY A 48 6.36 -10.71 12.90
C GLY A 48 7.58 -11.54 13.30
N ASN A 49 8.43 -10.94 14.13
CA ASN A 49 9.22 -11.65 15.13
C ASN A 49 8.94 -10.99 16.48
#